data_AF-A0A3C0WT26-F1
#
_entry.id   AF-A0A3C0WT26-F1
#
_cell.length_a   1.000
_cell.length_b   1.000
_cell.length_c   1.000
_cell.angle_alpha   90.00
_cell.angle_beta   90.00
_cell.angle_gamma   90.00
#
_symmetry.space_group_name_H-M   'P 1'
#
loop_
_entity.id
_entity.type
_entity.pdbx_description
1 polymer ?
#
loop_
_entity_poly.entity_id
_entity_poly.type
_entity_poly.pdbx_seq_one_letter_code
_entity_poly.pdbx_strand_id
1 'polypeptide(L)'
;MSFWDDFINWLRSLGGSSSPSEVIGLTPNPVTRKVSLIIFDPPVPSQGDKPLSRVLGWADTAALVDGYVADLKTSSHGYLNYEMVETIQSPTFPVKADGFLYDADAYLQSWQSGSGFHMPDMVDYLRILVDFDLVAKINAATIDEVWLV
;
A
#
# COMPACT_ATOMS: atom_id res chain seq x y z
N MET A 1 21.99 3.93 -22.99
CA MET A 1 20.54 4.20 -22.96
C MET A 1 20.10 3.91 -21.54
N SER A 2 19.48 4.88 -20.86
CA SER A 2 19.16 4.77 -19.44
C SER A 2 17.82 4.07 -19.31
N PHE A 3 17.79 2.92 -18.64
CA PHE A 3 16.59 2.17 -18.27
C PHE A 3 15.48 3.06 -17.67
N TRP A 4 15.87 4.15 -17.00
CA TRP A 4 14.98 5.16 -16.44
C TRP A 4 14.19 5.95 -17.48
N ASP A 5 14.80 6.27 -18.63
CA ASP A 5 14.12 7.00 -19.70
C ASP A 5 13.07 6.11 -20.37
N ASP A 6 13.39 4.82 -20.55
CA ASP A 6 12.48 3.82 -21.12
C ASP A 6 11.30 3.56 -20.19
N PHE A 7 11.53 3.48 -18.88
CA PHE A 7 10.49 3.33 -17.87
C PHE A 7 9.54 4.54 -17.83
N ILE A 8 10.06 5.77 -17.84
CA ILE A 8 9.23 6.98 -17.83
C ILE A 8 8.42 7.13 -19.12
N ASN A 9 9.01 6.76 -20.26
CA ASN A 9 8.30 6.79 -21.54
C ASN A 9 7.20 5.71 -21.60
N TRP A 10 7.47 4.53 -21.06
CA TRP A 10 6.44 3.49 -20.88
C TRP A 10 5.32 3.95 -19.94
N LEU A 11 5.63 4.57 -18.79
CA LEU A 11 4.65 5.13 -17.86
C LEU A 11 3.75 6.20 -18.51
N ARG A 12 4.34 7.09 -19.32
CA ARG A 12 3.59 8.10 -20.09
C ARG A 12 2.72 7.45 -21.17
N SER A 13 3.13 6.32 -21.73
CA SER A 13 2.33 5.58 -22.72
C SER A 13 1.08 4.91 -22.12
N LEU A 14 1.06 4.67 -20.81
CA LEU A 14 -0.12 4.16 -20.08
C LEU A 14 -1.20 5.24 -19.85
N GLY A 15 -0.87 6.54 -20.01
CA GLY A 15 -1.80 7.66 -19.83
C GLY A 15 -2.78 7.88 -21.00
N GLY A 16 -2.81 6.98 -21.97
CA GLY A 16 -3.63 7.07 -23.18
C GLY A 16 -4.89 6.20 -23.14
N SER A 17 -5.66 6.19 -22.05
CA SER A 17 -7.05 5.74 -22.15
C SER A 17 -7.86 6.85 -22.80
N SER A 18 -8.39 6.62 -24.00
CA SER A 18 -9.45 7.46 -24.53
C SER A 18 -10.58 7.51 -23.50
N SER A 19 -10.74 8.64 -22.80
CA SER A 19 -11.95 8.88 -22.00
C SER A 19 -13.13 8.69 -22.94
N PRO A 20 -14.03 7.72 -22.70
CA PRO A 20 -15.29 7.70 -23.42
C PRO A 20 -15.94 9.07 -23.23
N SER A 21 -16.42 9.69 -24.29
CA SER A 21 -17.12 10.97 -24.19
C SER A 21 -18.21 10.84 -23.12
N GLU A 22 -18.05 11.54 -22.01
CA GLU A 22 -18.99 11.50 -20.89
C GLU A 22 -20.31 12.06 -21.39
N VAL A 23 -21.30 11.18 -21.58
CA VAL A 23 -22.64 11.57 -21.99
C VAL A 23 -23.29 12.24 -20.79
N ILE A 24 -23.39 13.57 -20.83
CA ILE A 24 -23.98 14.40 -19.77
C ILE A 24 -25.40 13.88 -19.48
N GLY A 25 -25.62 13.37 -18.26
CA GLY A 25 -26.95 12.95 -17.76
C GLY A 25 -27.13 11.46 -17.46
N LEU A 26 -26.13 10.61 -17.65
CA LEU A 26 -26.18 9.19 -17.23
C LEU A 26 -25.34 8.95 -15.97
N THR A 27 -25.89 8.23 -14.99
CA THR A 27 -25.12 7.74 -13.85
C THR A 27 -24.13 6.69 -14.37
N PRO A 28 -22.82 6.83 -14.09
CA PRO A 28 -21.84 5.86 -14.54
C PRO A 28 -22.06 4.52 -13.83
N ASN A 29 -21.75 3.41 -14.52
CA ASN A 29 -21.83 2.08 -13.91
C ASN A 29 -20.85 1.99 -12.74
N PRO A 30 -21.26 1.46 -11.57
CA PRO A 30 -20.35 1.23 -10.46
C PRO A 30 -19.14 0.38 -10.88
N VAL A 31 -17.99 0.72 -10.33
CA VAL A 31 -16.74 -0.03 -10.50
C VAL A 31 -16.40 -0.78 -9.22
N THR A 32 -15.79 -1.95 -9.38
CA THR A 32 -15.21 -2.73 -8.27
C THR A 32 -13.70 -2.82 -8.50
N ARG A 33 -12.92 -2.52 -7.47
CA ARG A 33 -11.45 -2.60 -7.49
C ARG A 33 -10.99 -3.73 -6.58
N LYS A 34 -10.19 -4.63 -7.13
CA LYS A 34 -9.55 -5.73 -6.40
C LYS A 34 -8.29 -5.21 -5.72
N VAL A 35 -8.22 -5.34 -4.40
CA VAL A 35 -7.12 -4.79 -3.60
C VAL A 35 -6.27 -5.92 -3.02
N SER A 36 -4.96 -5.79 -3.16
CA SER A 36 -3.99 -6.49 -2.32
C SER A 36 -3.55 -5.56 -1.18
N LEU A 37 -3.88 -5.94 0.04
CA LEU A 37 -3.52 -5.22 1.26
C LEU A 37 -2.23 -5.80 1.83
N ILE A 38 -1.20 -4.99 2.01
CA ILE A 38 0.06 -5.37 2.65
C ILE A 38 0.17 -4.63 3.97
N ILE A 39 0.30 -5.39 5.06
CA ILE A 39 0.37 -4.89 6.43
C ILE A 39 1.79 -5.12 6.95
N PHE A 40 2.50 -4.06 7.29
CA PHE A 40 3.83 -4.09 7.89
C PHE A 40 3.73 -3.95 9.41
N ASP A 41 3.54 -5.09 10.08
CA ASP A 41 3.37 -5.15 11.54
C ASP A 41 4.43 -6.07 12.17
N PRO A 42 5.71 -5.65 12.17
CA PRO A 42 6.80 -6.51 12.61
C PRO A 42 6.66 -6.87 14.09
N PRO A 43 6.97 -8.13 14.49
CA PRO A 43 7.01 -8.50 15.90
C PRO A 43 8.15 -7.76 16.61
N VAL A 44 7.91 -7.34 17.85
CA VAL A 44 8.87 -6.60 18.66
C VAL A 44 9.53 -7.54 19.69
N PRO A 45 10.79 -7.96 19.50
CA PRO A 45 11.43 -8.94 20.38
C PRO A 45 11.49 -8.50 21.84
N SER A 46 11.83 -7.23 22.12
CA SER A 46 11.88 -6.69 23.49
C SER A 46 10.53 -6.69 24.22
N GLN A 47 9.43 -6.87 23.49
CA GLN A 47 8.07 -6.91 24.03
C GLN A 47 7.44 -8.32 23.98
N GLY A 48 8.28 -9.35 23.81
CA GLY A 48 7.86 -10.75 23.72
C GLY A 48 7.19 -11.08 22.39
N ASP A 49 7.74 -10.58 21.29
CA ASP A 49 7.30 -10.79 19.91
C ASP A 49 5.84 -10.37 19.65
N LYS A 50 5.33 -9.42 20.44
CA LYS A 50 4.03 -8.79 20.16
C LYS A 50 4.14 -7.97 18.87
N PRO A 51 3.08 -7.96 18.02
CA PRO A 51 3.04 -7.07 16.88
C PRO A 51 3.19 -5.62 17.30
N LEU A 52 3.92 -4.84 16.51
CA LEU A 52 4.21 -3.43 16.77
C LEU A 52 2.93 -2.61 17.01
N SER A 53 1.90 -2.85 16.21
CA SER A 53 0.58 -2.23 16.34
C SER A 53 0.01 -2.37 17.76
N ARG A 54 0.13 -3.58 18.34
CA ARG A 54 -0.33 -3.89 19.70
C ARG A 54 0.57 -3.27 20.76
N VAL A 55 1.88 -3.21 20.53
CA VAL A 55 2.83 -2.54 21.45
C VAL A 55 2.54 -1.05 21.54
N LEU A 56 2.25 -0.41 20.40
CA LEU A 56 2.00 1.03 20.31
C LEU A 56 0.54 1.43 20.51
N GLY A 57 -0.37 0.46 20.66
CA GLY A 57 -1.80 0.71 20.85
C GLY A 57 -2.45 1.36 19.63
N TRP A 58 -1.97 1.06 18.43
CA TRP A 58 -2.57 1.51 17.18
C TRP A 58 -3.92 0.85 16.96
N ALA A 59 -4.76 1.53 16.16
CA ALA A 59 -6.07 1.02 15.81
C ALA A 59 -5.97 -0.26 14.97
N ASP A 60 -6.99 -1.11 15.06
CA ASP A 60 -7.06 -2.35 14.29
C ASP A 60 -7.13 -2.06 12.79
N THR A 61 -6.17 -2.60 12.03
CA THR A 61 -6.04 -2.35 10.60
C THR A 61 -7.27 -2.80 9.81
N ALA A 62 -7.90 -3.92 10.18
CA ALA A 62 -9.09 -4.39 9.48
C ALA A 62 -10.25 -3.40 9.67
N ALA A 63 -10.47 -2.92 10.90
CA ALA A 63 -11.47 -1.89 11.17
C ALA A 63 -11.20 -0.58 10.42
N LEU A 64 -9.93 -0.15 10.30
CA LEU A 64 -9.56 1.05 9.54
C LEU A 64 -9.83 0.88 8.04
N VAL A 65 -9.46 -0.27 7.47
CA VAL A 65 -9.68 -0.61 6.06
C VAL A 65 -11.17 -0.68 5.75
N ASP A 66 -11.96 -1.36 6.59
CA ASP A 66 -13.41 -1.46 6.43
C ASP A 66 -14.09 -0.09 6.49
N GLY A 67 -13.68 0.76 7.43
CA GLY A 67 -14.15 2.14 7.53
C GLY A 67 -13.83 2.95 6.29
N TYR A 68 -12.58 2.88 5.81
CA TYR A 68 -12.14 3.58 4.60
C TYR A 68 -12.93 3.14 3.35
N VAL A 69 -13.14 1.83 3.17
CA VAL A 69 -13.95 1.28 2.07
C VAL A 69 -15.40 1.78 2.16
N ALA A 70 -15.99 1.79 3.36
CA ALA A 70 -17.34 2.28 3.58
C ALA A 70 -17.48 3.79 3.28
N ASP A 71 -16.49 4.59 3.69
CA ASP A 71 -16.45 6.03 3.45
C ASP A 71 -16.33 6.34 1.96
N LEU A 72 -15.47 5.63 1.22
CA LEU A 72 -15.32 5.81 -0.23
C LEU A 72 -16.57 5.38 -0.98
N LYS A 73 -17.22 4.29 -0.58
CA LYS A 73 -18.50 3.87 -1.16
C LYS A 73 -19.58 4.92 -0.92
N THR A 74 -19.67 5.45 0.29
CA THR A 74 -20.67 6.46 0.66
C THR A 74 -20.43 7.78 -0.09
N SER A 75 -19.19 8.27 -0.07
CA SER A 75 -18.80 9.54 -0.70
C SER A 75 -18.90 9.51 -2.22
N SER A 76 -18.73 8.32 -2.83
CA SER A 76 -18.92 8.12 -4.27
C SER A 76 -20.36 7.77 -4.66
N HIS A 77 -21.33 7.84 -3.72
CA HIS A 77 -22.73 7.46 -3.96
C HIS A 77 -22.90 6.02 -4.50
N GLY A 78 -22.06 5.09 -4.05
CA GLY A 78 -22.07 3.69 -4.46
C GLY A 78 -21.35 3.39 -5.77
N TYR A 79 -20.73 4.39 -6.41
CA TYR A 79 -19.97 4.21 -7.64
C TYR A 79 -18.70 3.37 -7.42
N LEU A 80 -17.91 3.68 -6.39
CA LEU A 80 -16.64 2.99 -6.11
C LEU A 80 -16.84 1.92 -5.04
N ASN A 81 -16.48 0.69 -5.37
CA ASN A 81 -16.52 -0.46 -4.46
C ASN A 81 -15.16 -1.15 -4.45
N TYR A 82 -14.81 -1.75 -3.31
CA TYR A 82 -13.55 -2.46 -3.12
C TYR A 82 -13.80 -3.90 -2.73
N GLU A 83 -12.95 -4.78 -3.24
CA GLU A 83 -12.89 -6.18 -2.88
C GLU A 83 -11.46 -6.48 -2.42
N MET A 84 -11.29 -6.83 -1.14
CA MET A 84 -10.00 -7.28 -0.62
C MET A 84 -9.76 -8.71 -1.11
N VAL A 85 -8.99 -8.87 -2.17
CA VAL A 85 -8.72 -10.19 -2.78
C VAL A 85 -7.51 -10.88 -2.17
N GLU A 86 -6.66 -10.12 -1.47
CA GLU A 86 -5.47 -10.63 -0.80
C GLU A 86 -5.13 -9.73 0.40
N THR A 87 -4.75 -10.34 1.51
CA THR A 87 -4.16 -9.65 2.67
C THR A 87 -2.85 -10.33 3.05
N ILE A 88 -1.75 -9.58 2.98
CA ILE A 88 -0.39 -10.05 3.27
C ILE A 88 0.08 -9.41 4.58
N GLN A 89 0.53 -10.25 5.50
CA GLN A 89 1.16 -9.83 6.76
C GLN A 89 2.69 -9.92 6.58
N SER A 90 3.37 -8.78 6.55
CA SER A 90 4.83 -8.70 6.47
C SER A 90 5.41 -8.58 7.88
N PRO A 91 6.29 -9.51 8.30
CA PRO A 91 6.93 -9.46 9.62
C PRO A 91 8.12 -8.49 9.67
N THR A 92 8.44 -7.80 8.58
CA THR A 92 9.55 -6.85 8.48
C THR A 92 9.04 -5.52 7.96
N PHE A 93 9.65 -4.41 8.38
CA PHE A 93 9.41 -3.11 7.75
C PHE A 93 9.76 -3.12 6.25
N PRO A 94 9.18 -2.19 5.46
CA PRO A 94 9.65 -1.97 4.12
C PRO A 94 11.08 -1.42 4.13
N VAL A 95 11.91 -1.89 3.20
CA VAL A 95 13.27 -1.39 3.01
C VAL A 95 13.21 0.06 2.53
N LYS A 96 14.07 0.92 3.07
CA LYS A 96 14.21 2.31 2.62
C LYS A 96 14.97 2.40 1.30
N ALA A 97 14.80 3.51 0.59
CA ALA A 97 15.39 3.76 -0.72
C ALA A 97 16.93 3.73 -0.72
N ASP A 98 17.56 3.94 0.44
CA ASP A 98 19.01 3.82 0.62
C ASP A 98 19.46 2.43 1.12
N GLY A 99 18.53 1.47 1.18
CA GLY A 99 18.77 0.11 1.65
C GLY A 99 18.67 -0.07 3.17
N PHE A 100 18.38 0.98 3.94
CA PHE A 100 18.18 0.84 5.37
C PHE A 100 16.91 0.03 5.68
N LEU A 101 17.01 -0.89 6.64
CA LEU A 101 15.88 -1.67 7.14
C LEU A 101 15.84 -1.53 8.66
N TYR A 102 14.68 -1.14 9.20
CA TYR A 102 14.49 -1.06 10.63
C TYR A 102 14.47 -2.44 11.28
N ASP A 103 15.14 -2.54 12.42
CA ASP A 103 14.81 -3.50 13.45
C ASP A 103 13.61 -3.00 14.28
N ALA A 104 12.75 -3.91 14.74
CA ALA A 104 11.52 -3.58 15.47
C ALA A 104 11.79 -2.89 16.81
N ASP A 105 12.81 -3.32 17.56
CA ASP A 105 13.18 -2.71 18.83
C ASP A 105 13.81 -1.32 18.60
N ALA A 106 14.64 -1.19 17.56
CA ALA A 106 15.22 0.09 17.17
C ALA A 106 14.14 1.11 16.78
N TYR A 107 13.16 0.70 15.96
CA TYR A 107 12.04 1.57 15.59
C TYR A 107 11.21 1.98 16.82
N LEU A 108 10.91 1.04 17.71
CA LEU A 108 10.18 1.32 18.95
C LEU A 108 10.92 2.35 19.82
N GLN A 109 12.24 2.24 19.93
CA GLN A 109 13.05 3.20 20.68
C GLN A 109 12.96 4.61 20.06
N SER A 110 13.08 4.71 18.73
CA SER A 110 12.94 6.00 18.04
C SER A 110 11.54 6.59 18.25
N TRP A 111 10.50 5.75 18.19
CA TRP A 111 9.12 6.15 18.47
C TRP A 111 8.93 6.69 19.89
N GLN A 112 9.40 5.96 20.90
CA GLN A 112 9.27 6.35 22.31
C GLN A 112 10.07 7.62 22.65
N SER A 113 11.24 7.80 22.04
CA SER A 113 12.07 8.99 22.24
C SER A 113 11.61 10.20 21.43
N GLY A 114 10.77 10.00 20.40
CA GLY A 114 10.39 11.04 19.44
C GLY A 114 11.56 11.53 18.58
N SER A 115 12.64 10.76 18.48
CA SER A 115 13.89 11.16 17.80
C SER A 115 14.65 9.94 17.27
N GLY A 116 15.75 10.17 16.53
CA GLY A 116 16.61 9.07 16.06
C GLY A 116 15.98 8.22 14.95
N PHE A 117 14.97 8.74 14.25
CA PHE A 117 14.49 8.12 13.01
C PHE A 117 15.54 8.25 11.91
N HIS A 118 15.76 7.17 11.16
CA HIS A 118 16.68 7.13 10.04
C HIS A 118 16.23 8.06 8.92
N MET A 119 17.17 8.85 8.41
CA MET A 119 17.01 9.73 7.27
C MET A 119 18.03 9.37 6.17
N PRO A 120 17.64 9.36 4.89
CA PRO A 120 16.33 9.76 4.34
C PRO A 120 15.18 8.79 4.68
N ASP A 121 13.94 9.28 4.66
CA ASP A 121 12.77 8.48 5.07
C ASP A 121 12.09 7.70 3.95
N MET A 122 12.52 7.90 2.70
CA MET A 122 11.87 7.31 1.54
C MET A 122 11.94 5.79 1.55
N VAL A 123 10.85 5.12 1.20
CA VAL A 123 10.74 3.66 1.04
C VAL A 123 11.18 3.25 -0.37
N ASP A 124 11.80 2.07 -0.50
CA ASP A 124 12.07 1.44 -1.79
C ASP A 124 10.80 0.75 -2.33
N TYR A 125 9.98 1.50 -3.05
CA TYR A 125 8.76 0.97 -3.67
C TYR A 125 9.05 -0.08 -4.76
N LEU A 126 10.18 -0.01 -5.45
CA LEU A 126 10.54 -1.02 -6.45
C LEU A 126 10.77 -2.36 -5.78
N ARG A 127 11.41 -2.35 -4.61
CA ARG A 127 11.58 -3.56 -3.79
C ARG A 127 10.24 -4.17 -3.40
N ILE A 128 9.26 -3.37 -2.97
CA ILE A 128 7.91 -3.85 -2.63
C ILE A 128 7.25 -4.52 -3.86
N LEU A 129 7.34 -3.91 -5.04
CA LEU A 129 6.79 -4.49 -6.27
C LEU A 129 7.35 -5.89 -6.57
N VAL A 130 8.66 -6.08 -6.32
CA VAL A 130 9.35 -7.34 -6.56
C VAL A 130 9.06 -8.37 -5.46
N ASP A 131 9.20 -7.98 -4.19
CA ASP A 131 9.10 -8.91 -3.06
C ASP A 131 7.69 -9.51 -2.91
N PHE A 132 6.64 -8.81 -3.36
CA PHE A 132 5.24 -9.27 -3.32
C PHE A 132 4.66 -9.66 -4.69
N ASP A 133 5.51 -9.73 -5.72
CA ASP A 133 5.17 -10.10 -7.10
C ASP A 133 3.98 -9.30 -7.68
N LEU A 134 3.93 -8.01 -7.35
CA LEU A 134 2.77 -7.16 -7.63
C LEU A 134 2.58 -6.93 -9.13
N VAL A 135 3.69 -6.84 -9.88
CA VAL A 135 3.63 -6.65 -11.34
C VAL A 135 2.97 -7.86 -12.02
N ALA A 136 3.30 -9.08 -11.60
CA ALA A 136 2.67 -10.27 -12.17
C ALA A 136 1.16 -10.32 -11.86
N LYS A 137 0.78 -10.00 -10.61
CA LYS A 137 -0.63 -9.93 -10.18
C LYS A 137 -1.43 -8.89 -10.97
N ILE A 138 -0.86 -7.70 -11.20
CA ILE A 138 -1.47 -6.65 -12.02
C ILE A 138 -1.63 -7.13 -13.47
N ASN A 139 -0.58 -7.70 -14.07
CA ASN A 139 -0.62 -8.20 -15.45
C ASN A 139 -1.62 -9.35 -15.62
N ALA A 140 -1.86 -10.14 -14.57
CA ALA A 140 -2.85 -11.20 -14.54
C ALA A 140 -4.28 -10.69 -14.23
N ALA A 141 -4.46 -9.39 -14.01
CA ALA A 141 -5.73 -8.76 -13.60
C ALA A 141 -6.34 -9.39 -12.33
N THR A 142 -5.48 -9.91 -11.45
CA THR A 142 -5.90 -10.44 -10.14
C THR A 142 -6.03 -9.34 -9.11
N ILE A 143 -5.31 -8.23 -9.27
CA ILE A 143 -5.40 -7.03 -8.44
C ILE A 143 -5.45 -5.79 -9.33
N ASP A 144 -6.15 -4.75 -8.87
CA ASP A 144 -6.24 -3.42 -9.48
C ASP A 144 -5.49 -2.36 -8.66
N GLU A 145 -5.42 -2.55 -7.34
CA GLU A 145 -4.79 -1.62 -6.40
C GLU A 145 -3.98 -2.37 -5.33
N VAL A 146 -2.99 -1.67 -4.78
CA VAL A 146 -2.16 -2.16 -3.67
C VAL A 146 -2.21 -1.14 -2.55
N TRP A 147 -2.61 -1.57 -1.36
CA TRP A 147 -2.66 -0.73 -0.17
C TRP A 147 -1.57 -1.17 0.81
N LEU A 148 -0.84 -0.19 1.36
CA LEU A 148 0.22 -0.43 2.35
C LEU A 148 -0.23 0.17 3.69
N VAL A 149 -0.11 -0.60 4.76
CA VAL A 149 -0.45 -0.18 6.14
C VAL A 149 0.68 -0.49 7.09
#